data_AF-K0HWZ3-F1
#
_entry.id   AF-K0HWZ3-F1
#
_cell.length_a   1.000
_cell.length_b   1.000
_cell.length_c   1.000
_cell.angle_alpha   90.00
_cell.angle_beta   90.00
_cell.angle_gamma   90.00
#
_symmetry.space_group_name_H-M   'P 1'
#
loop_
_entity.id
_entity.type
_entity.pdbx_description
1 polymer ?
#
loop_
_entity_poly.entity_id
_entity_poly.type
_entity_poly.pdbx_seq_one_letter_code
_entity_poly.pdbx_strand_id
1 'polypeptide(L)' 'MTTTLRLQYSDVRTRLVDGKPLIGLRHRAKAAGDMPVTTAWVEMPPETVRRLIKTLEETLSELEPKQSE' A
#
# COMPACT_ATOMS: atom_id res chain seq x y z
N MET A 1 24.33 -3.46 9.31
CA MET A 1 23.96 -2.19 8.66
C MET A 1 22.53 -2.31 8.18
N THR A 2 21.62 -1.50 8.70
CA THR A 2 20.20 -1.55 8.32
C THR A 2 20.02 -0.74 7.05
N THR A 3 19.74 -1.40 5.93
CA THR A 3 19.50 -0.71 4.66
C THR A 3 18.18 0.06 4.77
N THR A 4 18.25 1.38 4.86
CA THR A 4 17.05 2.23 4.85
C THR A 4 16.36 2.08 3.50
N LEU A 5 15.14 1.54 3.51
CA LEU A 5 14.29 1.45 2.32
C LEU A 5 13.47 2.74 2.21
N ARG A 6 13.52 3.38 1.05
CA ARG A 6 12.63 4.49 0.72
C ARG A 6 11.50 4.00 -0.16
N LEU A 7 10.28 4.03 0.37
CA LEU A 7 9.07 3.75 -0.41
C LEU A 7 8.99 4.74 -1.58
N GLN A 8 8.75 4.24 -2.78
CA GLN A 8 8.55 5.07 -3.96
C GLN A 8 7.06 5.18 -4.29
N TYR A 9 6.42 4.04 -4.57
CA TYR A 9 5.01 3.95 -4.90
C TYR A 9 4.49 2.53 -4.65
N SER A 10 3.18 2.39 -4.66
CA SER A 10 2.49 1.11 -4.54
C SER A 10 1.84 0.75 -5.86
N ASP A 11 2.11 -0.46 -6.36
CA ASP A 11 1.41 -1.05 -7.48
C ASP A 11 0.07 -1.66 -6.98
N VAL A 12 -0.98 -1.53 -7.77
CA VAL A 12 -2.28 -2.19 -7.56
C VAL A 12 -2.61 -3.08 -8.76
N ARG A 13 -3.13 -4.27 -8.52
CA ARG A 13 -3.65 -5.17 -9.56
C ARG A 13 -4.91 -5.88 -9.12
N THR A 14 -5.68 -6.38 -10.09
CA THR A 14 -6.80 -7.30 -9.84
C THR A 14 -6.44 -8.67 -10.39
N ARG A 15 -6.77 -9.74 -9.66
CA ARG A 15 -6.55 -11.13 -10.07
C ARG A 15 -7.79 -11.96 -9.75
N LEU A 16 -8.13 -12.91 -10.63
CA LEU A 16 -9.09 -13.97 -10.32
C LEU A 16 -8.32 -15.20 -9.83
N VAL A 17 -8.63 -15.66 -8.62
CA VAL A 17 -8.08 -16.89 -8.02
C VAL A 17 -9.27 -17.73 -7.57
N ASP A 18 -9.37 -18.96 -8.09
CA ASP A 18 -10.51 -19.87 -7.83
C ASP A 18 -11.88 -19.22 -8.07
N GLY A 19 -11.99 -18.42 -9.13
CA GLY A 19 -13.21 -17.69 -9.49
C GLY A 19 -13.54 -16.49 -8.60
N LYS A 20 -12.72 -16.20 -7.59
CA LYS A 20 -12.90 -15.05 -6.68
C LYS A 20 -11.98 -13.90 -7.08
N PRO A 21 -12.50 -12.66 -7.19
CA PRO A 21 -11.67 -11.50 -7.43
C PRO A 21 -10.87 -11.16 -6.16
N LEU A 22 -9.56 -10.98 -6.34
CA LEU A 22 -8.63 -10.48 -5.33
C LEU A 22 -7.96 -9.21 -5.87
N ILE A 23 -7.60 -8.32 -4.95
CA ILE A 23 -6.87 -7.10 -5.23
C ILE A 23 -5.47 -7.26 -4.62
N GLY A 24 -4.45 -7.22 -5.48
CA GLY A 24 -3.06 -7.27 -5.08
C GLY A 24 -2.49 -5.86 -4.86
N LEU A 25 -1.81 -5.66 -3.74
CA LEU A 25 -1.00 -4.48 -3.45
C LEU A 25 0.48 -4.89 -3.39
N ARG A 26 1.37 -4.08 -3.96
CA ARG A 26 2.82 -4.29 -3.81
C ARG A 26 3.54 -2.97 -3.68
N HIS A 27 4.44 -2.88 -2.71
CA HIS A 27 5.29 -1.71 -2.55
C HIS A 27 6.55 -1.83 -3.41
N ARG A 28 6.89 -0.73 -4.08
CA ARG A 28 8.21 -0.55 -4.67
C ARG A 28 9.00 0.42 -3.81
N ALA A 29 10.19 0.00 -3.41
CA ALA A 29 11.11 0.81 -2.64
C ALA A 29 12.45 0.89 -3.36
N LYS A 30 13.28 1.86 -2.97
CA LYS A 30 14.70 1.87 -3.30
C LYS A 30 15.52 1.59 -2.06
N ALA A 31 16.49 0.70 -2.21
CA ALA A 31 17.54 0.49 -1.23
C ALA A 31 18.64 1.55 -1.36
N ALA A 32 19.58 1.55 -0.41
CA ALA A 32 20.81 2.33 -0.54
C ALA A 32 21.54 1.98 -1.84
N GLY A 33 21.98 3.01 -2.59
CA GLY A 33 22.58 2.83 -3.92
C GLY A 33 21.59 2.72 -5.08
N ASP A 34 20.37 3.25 -4.92
CA ASP A 34 19.33 3.35 -5.96
C ASP A 34 18.83 2.02 -6.54
N MET A 35 19.19 0.89 -5.91
CA MET A 35 18.73 -0.42 -6.34
C MET A 35 17.22 -0.57 -6.09
N PRO A 36 16.43 -0.89 -7.13
CA PRO A 36 15.00 -1.11 -6.98
C PRO A 36 14.75 -2.39 -6.18
N VAL A 37 13.97 -2.27 -5.12
CA VAL A 37 13.47 -3.37 -4.30
C VAL A 37 11.96 -3.48 -4.52
N THR A 38 11.49 -4.67 -4.90
CA THR A 38 10.06 -4.95 -5.00
C THR A 38 9.65 -5.88 -3.88
N THR A 39 8.59 -5.54 -3.15
CA THR A 39 8.07 -6.43 -2.11
C THR A 39 7.24 -7.56 -2.74
N ALA A 40 6.89 -8.57 -1.95
CA ALA A 40 5.88 -9.54 -2.37
C ALA A 40 4.52 -8.84 -2.58
N TRP A 41 3.67 -9.46 -3.41
CA TRP A 41 2.28 -9.06 -3.54
C TRP A 41 1.51 -9.48 -2.31
N VAL A 42 0.72 -8.56 -1.76
CA VAL A 42 -0.28 -8.83 -0.73
C VAL A 42 -1.63 -8.89 -1.44
N GLU A 43 -2.21 -10.09 -1.52
CA GLU A 43 -3.51 -10.31 -2.16
C GLU A 43 -4.62 -10.22 -1.11
N MET A 44 -5.61 -9.37 -1.34
CA MET A 44 -6.71 -9.11 -0.42
C MET A 44 -8.06 -9.29 -1.12
N PRO A 45 -9.08 -9.84 -0.44
CA PRO A 45 -10.44 -9.83 -0.97
C PRO A 45 -11.01 -8.40 -0.99
N PRO A 46 -11.99 -8.10 -1.85
CA PRO A 46 -12.52 -6.76 -2.03
C PRO A 46 -13.10 -6.15 -0.75
N GLU A 47 -13.68 -6.96 0.13
CA GLU A 47 -14.20 -6.53 1.43
C GLU A 47 -13.10 -5.99 2.35
N THR A 48 -11.94 -6.64 2.38
CA THR A 48 -10.78 -6.21 3.15
C THR A 48 -10.22 -4.92 2.59
N VAL A 49 -10.17 -4.76 1.27
CA VAL A 49 -9.73 -3.52 0.63
C VAL A 49 -10.66 -2.36 0.97
N ARG A 50 -11.97 -2.56 0.98
CA ARG A 50 -12.92 -1.51 1.39
C ARG A 50 -12.69 -1.05 2.83
N ARG A 51 -12.43 -1.98 3.75
CA ARG A 51 -12.06 -1.63 5.14
C ARG A 51 -10.75 -0.87 5.19
N LEU A 52 -9.74 -1.31 4.45
CA LEU A 52 -8.45 -0.64 4.36
C LEU A 52 -8.60 0.80 3.87
N ILE A 53 -9.35 1.03 2.78
CA ILE A 53 -9.60 2.37 2.24
C ILE A 53 -10.23 3.25 3.31
N LYS A 54 -11.28 2.76 4.00
CA LYS A 54 -11.93 3.52 5.07
C LYS A 54 -10.95 3.90 6.17
N THR A 55 -10.14 2.96 6.66
CA THR A 55 -9.15 3.24 7.71
C THR A 55 -8.08 4.23 7.24
N LEU A 56 -7.68 4.15 5.97
CA LEU A 56 -6.74 5.12 5.39
C LEU A 56 -7.36 6.51 5.31
N GLU A 57 -8.62 6.64 4.87
CA GLU A 57 -9.33 7.92 4.85
C GLU A 57 -9.46 8.50 6.27
N GLU A 58 -9.86 7.70 7.25
CA GLU A 58 -9.95 8.11 8.66
C GLU A 58 -8.59 8.58 9.19
N THR A 59 -7.52 7.82 8.93
CA THR A 59 -6.16 8.17 9.35
C THR A 59 -5.68 9.45 8.68
N LEU A 60 -5.97 9.64 7.38
CA LEU A 60 -5.59 10.86 6.67
C LEU A 60 -6.31 12.07 7.27
N SER A 61 -7.61 11.97 7.57
CA SER A 61 -8.36 13.04 8.23
C SER A 61 -7.83 13.40 9.61
N GLU A 62 -7.25 12.45 10.36
CA GLU A 62 -6.58 12.74 11.64
C GLU A 62 -5.23 13.44 11.47
N LEU A 63 -4.57 13.24 10.33
CA LEU A 63 -3.28 13.84 10.00
C LEU A 63 -3.40 15.20 9.33
N GLU A 64 -4.59 15.54 8.80
CA GLU A 64 -4.86 16.89 8.31
C GLU A 64 -4.75 17.86 9.49
N PRO A 65 -3.83 18.86 9.44
CA PRO A 65 -3.73 19.83 10.51
C PRO A 65 -5.10 20.51 10.63
N LYS A 66 -5.68 20.53 11.84
CA LYS A 66 -6.76 21.45 12.15
C LYS A 66 -6.28 22.82 11.69
N GLN A 67 -6.84 23.33 10.60
CA GLN A 67 -6.57 24.69 10.19
C GLN A 67 -7.02 25.54 11.37
N SER A 68 -6.04 26.07 12.12
CA SER A 68 -6.29 26.97 13.22
C SER A 68 -7.10 28.14 12.67
N GLU A 69 -8.34 28.23 13.13
CA GLU A 69 -9.23 29.39 12.95
C GLU A 69 -8.71 30.59 13.75
#